data_AF-A0A0Q9TVL7-F1
#
_entry.id   AF-A0A0Q9TVL7-F1
#
_cell.length_a   1.000
_cell.length_b   1.000
_cell.length_c   1.000
_cell.angle_alpha   90.00
_cell.angle_beta   90.00
_cell.angle_gamma   90.00
#
_symmetry.space_group_name_H-M   'P 1'
#
loop_
_entity.id
_entity.type
_entity.pdbx_description
1 polymer ?
#
loop_
_entity_poly.entity_id
_entity_poly.type
_entity_poly.pdbx_seq_one_letter_code
_entity_poly.pdbx_strand_id
1 'polypeptide(L)'
;MSDPRKEIWNKRKQLGRSKYLILFGLLPWGIGLTLLFSVIEFLSFQELKWVWLPIRFLVFLFIGFFVANARWHAMESRYEPYTRRP
;
A
#
# COMPACT_ATOMS: atom_id res chain seq x y z
N MET A 1 -13.97 -6.46 -26.64
CA MET A 1 -12.89 -5.51 -26.32
C MET A 1 -12.16 -6.02 -25.09
N SER A 2 -10.89 -6.40 -25.21
CA SER A 2 -10.04 -6.74 -24.07
C SER A 2 -9.78 -5.45 -23.28
N ASP A 3 -10.21 -5.41 -22.02
CA ASP A 3 -10.00 -4.24 -21.16
C ASP A 3 -8.58 -4.32 -20.59
N PRO A 4 -7.62 -3.46 -21.02
CA PRO A 4 -6.21 -3.58 -20.64
C PRO A 4 -5.99 -3.52 -19.12
N ARG A 5 -6.93 -2.92 -18.38
CA ARG A 5 -6.89 -2.87 -16.91
C ARG A 5 -7.13 -4.24 -16.28
N LYS A 6 -7.93 -5.10 -16.92
CA LYS A 6 -8.25 -6.45 -16.46
C LYS A 6 -7.05 -7.39 -16.61
N GLU A 7 -6.29 -7.22 -17.69
CA GLU A 7 -5.04 -7.97 -17.90
C GLU A 7 -3.95 -7.58 -16.88
N ILE A 8 -3.81 -6.29 -16.59
CA ILE A 8 -2.91 -5.80 -15.54
C ILE A 8 -3.32 -6.34 -14.17
N TRP A 9 -4.62 -6.38 -13.87
CA TRP A 9 -5.14 -6.98 -12.64
C TRP A 9 -4.83 -8.47 -12.55
N ASN A 10 -5.05 -9.24 -13.62
CA ASN A 10 -4.72 -10.67 -13.65
C ASN A 10 -3.22 -10.93 -13.40
N LYS A 11 -2.33 -10.13 -14.01
CA LYS A 11 -0.88 -10.19 -13.72
C LYS A 11 -0.57 -9.88 -12.25
N ARG A 12 -1.24 -8.87 -11.66
CA ARG A 12 -1.10 -8.52 -10.23
C ARG A 12 -1.67 -9.60 -9.30
N LYS A 13 -2.72 -10.29 -9.73
CA LYS A 13 -3.33 -11.39 -8.98
C LYS A 13 -2.40 -12.61 -8.91
N GLN A 14 -1.67 -12.91 -9.99
CA GLN A 14 -0.68 -14.00 -10.01
C GLN A 14 0.49 -13.82 -9.03
N LEU A 15 0.84 -12.57 -8.67
CA LEU A 15 1.84 -12.29 -7.63
C LEU A 15 1.40 -12.75 -6.23
N GLY A 16 0.09 -12.92 -6.01
CA GLY A 16 -0.49 -13.26 -4.71
C GLY A 16 -0.76 -12.05 -3.83
N ARG A 17 -1.83 -12.13 -3.03
CA ARG A 17 -2.34 -11.05 -2.17
C ARG A 17 -1.25 -10.50 -1.25
N SER A 18 -0.50 -11.36 -0.55
CA SER A 18 0.52 -10.93 0.42
C SER A 18 1.65 -10.13 -0.24
N LYS A 19 2.18 -10.58 -1.39
CA LYS A 19 3.23 -9.85 -2.11
C LYS A 19 2.71 -8.51 -2.65
N TYR A 20 1.47 -8.49 -3.15
CA TYR A 20 0.84 -7.25 -3.61
C TYR A 20 0.71 -6.23 -2.48
N LEU A 21 0.23 -6.65 -1.31
CA LEU A 21 0.08 -5.77 -0.14
C LEU A 21 1.42 -5.19 0.31
N ILE A 22 2.50 -5.99 0.27
CA ILE A 22 3.84 -5.52 0.62
C ILE A 22 4.36 -4.51 -0.42
N LEU A 23 4.32 -4.86 -1.70
CA LEU A 23 4.86 -4.02 -2.78
C LEU A 23 4.11 -2.72 -3.01
N PHE A 24 2.78 -2.75 -2.91
CA PHE A 24 1.92 -1.61 -3.26
C PHE A 24 1.31 -0.92 -2.04
N GLY A 25 1.39 -1.51 -0.86
CA GLY A 25 0.98 -0.93 0.42
C GLY A 25 2.18 -0.63 1.29
N LEU A 26 2.76 -1.68 1.84
CA LEU A 26 3.68 -1.58 2.96
C LEU A 26 4.96 -0.80 2.63
N LEU A 27 5.58 -1.08 1.47
CA LEU A 27 6.80 -0.42 1.02
C LEU A 27 6.60 1.08 0.70
N PRO A 28 5.71 1.47 -0.23
CA PRO A 28 5.57 2.87 -0.61
C PRO A 28 4.97 3.73 0.51
N TRP A 29 4.05 3.19 1.31
CA TRP A 29 3.42 3.96 2.39
C TRP A 29 4.29 3.96 3.65
N GLY A 30 4.77 2.80 4.11
CA GLY A 30 5.60 2.71 5.30
C GLY A 30 6.96 3.39 5.11
N ILE A 31 7.78 2.89 4.18
CA ILE A 31 9.13 3.43 3.96
C ILE A 31 9.05 4.79 3.28
N GLY A 32 8.23 4.93 2.23
CA GLY A 32 8.15 6.17 1.46
C GLY A 32 7.67 7.37 2.28
N LEU A 33 6.57 7.26 3.03
CA LEU A 33 6.10 8.39 3.86
C LEU A 33 7.01 8.64 5.05
N THR A 34 7.57 7.61 5.67
CA THR A 34 8.51 7.81 6.78
C THR A 34 9.73 8.59 6.31
N LEU A 35 10.31 8.21 5.17
CA LEU A 35 11.45 8.93 4.59
C LEU A 35 11.07 10.36 4.22
N LEU A 36 9.93 10.55 3.54
CA LEU A 36 9.43 11.86 3.13
C LEU A 36 9.24 12.80 4.33
N PHE A 37 8.55 12.34 5.37
CA PHE A 37 8.32 13.13 6.57
C PHE A 37 9.59 13.35 7.39
N SER A 38 10.52 12.38 7.41
CA SER A 38 11.82 12.56 8.06
C SER A 38 12.65 13.64 7.36
N VAL A 39 12.65 13.67 6.02
CA VAL A 39 13.32 14.72 5.25
C VAL A 39 12.67 16.07 5.48
N ILE A 40 11.33 16.16 5.47
CA ILE A 40 10.60 17.40 5.76
C ILE A 40 10.90 17.90 7.17
N GLU A 41 10.93 17.00 8.15
CA GLU A 41 11.25 17.33 9.54
C GLU A 41 12.68 17.86 9.67
N PHE A 42 13.64 17.19 9.03
CA PHE A 42 15.03 17.62 9.02
C PHE A 42 15.21 19.02 8.39
N LEU A 43 14.50 19.29 7.29
CA LEU A 43 14.55 20.61 6.63
C LEU A 43 13.87 21.71 7.45
N SER A 44 12.81 21.38 8.20
CA SER A 44 11.98 22.36 8.90
C SER A 44 12.51 22.69 10.29
N PHE A 45 12.96 21.69 11.03
CA PHE A 45 13.32 21.83 12.45
C PHE A 45 14.82 21.69 12.70
N GLN A 46 15.62 21.27 11.71
CA GLN A 46 17.05 20.92 11.82
C GLN A 46 17.39 19.88 12.91
N GLU A 47 16.38 19.35 13.61
CA GLU A 47 16.49 18.32 14.62
C GLU A 47 15.57 17.15 14.28
N LEU A 48 16.16 15.95 14.21
CA LEU A 48 15.42 14.71 14.06
C LEU A 48 15.15 14.12 15.44
N LYS A 49 13.88 14.10 15.85
CA LYS A 49 13.50 13.40 17.08
C LYS A 49 13.45 11.91 16.81
N TRP A 50 14.54 11.22 17.13
CA TRP A 50 14.71 9.77 16.92
C TRP A 50 13.57 8.91 17.47
N VAL A 51 12.90 9.37 18.53
CA VAL A 51 11.72 8.70 19.12
C VAL A 51 10.50 8.69 18.18
N TRP A 52 10.33 9.73 17.37
CA TRP A 52 9.17 9.87 16.46
C TRP A 52 9.30 9.04 15.18
N LEU A 53 10.52 8.71 14.78
CA LEU A 53 10.79 7.95 13.56
C LEU A 53 10.17 6.53 13.57
N PRO A 54 10.39 5.67 14.60
CA PRO A 54 9.74 4.36 14.66
C PRO A 54 8.22 4.44 14.85
N ILE A 55 7.73 5.46 15.56
CA ILE A 55 6.28 5.68 15.76
C ILE A 55 5.61 5.98 14.41
N ARG A 56 6.16 6.93 13.65
CA ARG A 56 5.66 7.28 12.30
C ARG A 56 5.74 6.09 11.36
N PHE A 57 6.84 5.34 11.41
CA PHE A 57 7.00 4.14 10.60
C PHE A 57 5.89 3.13 10.88
N LEU A 58 5.62 2.80 12.14
CA LEU A 58 4.53 1.90 12.51
C LEU A 58 3.17 2.43 12.03
N VAL A 59 2.86 3.71 12.29
CA VAL A 59 1.59 4.32 11.86
C VAL A 59 1.42 4.26 10.34
N PHE A 60 2.45 4.62 9.56
CA PHE A 60 2.41 4.58 8.10
C PHE A 60 2.36 3.15 7.54
N LEU A 61 2.99 2.18 8.21
CA LEU A 61 2.82 0.77 7.88
C LEU A 61 1.37 0.32 8.04
N PHE A 62 0.72 0.67 9.15
CA PHE A 62 -0.70 0.35 9.37
C PHE A 62 -1.58 0.99 8.30
N ILE A 63 -1.39 2.28 8.03
CA ILE A 63 -2.14 3.00 6.98
C ILE A 63 -1.91 2.33 5.62
N GLY A 64 -0.66 2.04 5.26
CA GLY A 64 -0.29 1.37 4.01
C GLY A 64 -0.94 -0.01 3.85
N PHE A 65 -0.98 -0.78 4.94
CA PHE A 65 -1.64 -2.08 4.98
C PHE A 65 -3.15 -1.96 4.69
N PHE A 66 -3.84 -1.06 5.40
CA PHE A 66 -5.29 -0.85 5.19
C PHE A 66 -5.60 -0.32 3.79
N VAL A 67 -4.84 0.65 3.29
CA VAL A 67 -5.03 1.22 1.95
C VAL A 67 -4.84 0.15 0.87
N ALA A 68 -3.77 -0.66 0.95
CA ALA A 68 -3.55 -1.72 -0.03
C ALA A 68 -4.59 -2.84 0.07
N ASN A 69 -5.06 -3.15 1.28
CA ASN A 69 -6.10 -4.14 1.49
C ASN A 69 -7.46 -3.67 0.94
N ALA A 70 -7.85 -2.42 1.19
CA ALA A 70 -9.04 -1.81 0.61
C ALA A 70 -8.95 -1.76 -0.92
N ARG A 71 -7.79 -1.38 -1.46
CA ARG A 71 -7.54 -1.35 -2.91
C ARG A 71 -7.62 -2.74 -3.54
N TRP A 72 -7.08 -3.76 -2.88
CA TRP A 72 -7.22 -5.15 -3.33
C TRP A 72 -8.69 -5.56 -3.39
N HIS A 73 -9.43 -5.36 -2.30
CA HIS A 73 -10.86 -5.69 -2.25
C HIS A 73 -11.69 -4.94 -3.30
N ALA A 74 -11.41 -3.66 -3.53
CA ALA A 74 -12.09 -2.87 -4.55
C ALA A 74 -11.82 -3.40 -5.97
N MET A 75 -10.60 -3.86 -6.24
CA MET A 75 -10.24 -4.45 -7.53
C MET A 75 -10.82 -5.85 -7.71
N GLU A 76 -10.87 -6.65 -6.64
CA GLU A 76 -11.52 -7.96 -6.61
C GLU A 76 -13.01 -7.81 -6.92
N SER A 77 -13.71 -6.91 -6.22
CA SER A 77 -15.12 -6.57 -6.49
C SER A 77 -15.40 -6.06 -7.90
N ARG A 78 -14.43 -5.37 -8.53
CA ARG A 78 -14.61 -4.74 -9.84
C ARG A 78 -14.40 -5.70 -11.01
N TYR A 79 -13.50 -6.68 -10.86
CA TYR A 79 -13.09 -7.56 -11.97
C TYR A 79 -13.46 -9.02 -11.78
N GLU A 80 -13.81 -9.46 -10.56
CA GLU A 80 -14.39 -10.78 -10.34
C GLU A 80 -15.91 -10.69 -10.46
N PRO A 81 -16.54 -11.47 -11.37
CA PRO A 81 -17.98 -11.63 -11.33
C PRO A 81 -18.37 -12.28 -10.00
N TYR A 82 -19.43 -11.78 -9.37
CA TYR A 82 -20.01 -12.32 -8.14
C TYR A 82 -20.29 -13.81 -8.33
N THR A 83 -19.35 -14.65 -7.93
CA THR A 83 -19.54 -16.09 -7.94
C THR A 83 -20.24 -16.38 -6.64
N ARG A 84 -21.57 -16.47 -6.68
CA ARG A 84 -22.40 -16.93 -5.57
C ARG A 84 -21.83 -18.30 -5.19
N ARG A 85 -21.06 -18.36 -4.10
CA ARG A 85 -20.61 -19.66 -3.58
C ARG A 85 -21.87 -20.44 -3.21
N PRO A 86 -21.97 -21.72 -3.60
CA PRO A 86 -23.14 -22.56 -3.31
C PRO A 86 -23.40 -22.66 -1.80
#